data_AF-A0A935F0A7-F1
#
_entry.id   AF-A0A935F0A7-F1
#
_cell.length_a   1.000
_cell.length_b   1.000
_cell.length_c   1.000
_cell.angle_alpha   90.00
_cell.angle_beta   90.00
_cell.angle_gamma   90.00
#
_symmetry.space_group_name_H-M   'P 1'
#
loop_
_entity.id
_entity.type
_entity.pdbx_description
1 polymer ?
#
loop_
_entity_poly.entity_id
_entity_poly.type
_entity_poly.pdbx_seq_one_letter_code
_entity_poly.pdbx_strand_id
1 'polypeptide(L)'
;MGIVIDQFRFDYLERFEDQFGPGGFKRFLNSGSVFANANYLHTPTYTACGHAAFMSGTTPSMNGIIGNDWFDRESGKRITSVSDSTVKLLGGREGQPECRRAGSSVRRSAMR
;
A
#
# COMPACT_ATOMS: atom_id res chain seq x y z
N MET A 1 -10.97 -8.35 11.86
CA MET A 1 -10.94 -8.19 10.39
C MET A 1 -11.01 -6.70 10.09
N GLY A 2 -10.16 -6.19 9.21
CA GLY A 2 -10.09 -4.75 8.86
C GLY A 2 -10.04 -4.56 7.36
N ILE A 3 -10.63 -3.46 6.86
CA ILE A 3 -10.64 -3.09 5.45
C ILE A 3 -9.84 -1.80 5.32
N VAL A 4 -8.83 -1.81 4.45
CA VAL A 4 -8.02 -0.64 4.11
C VAL A 4 -8.15 -0.43 2.60
N ILE A 5 -8.49 0.79 2.20
CA ILE A 5 -8.57 1.18 0.79
C ILE A 5 -7.33 2.03 0.50
N ASP A 6 -6.46 1.53 -0.37
CA ASP A 6 -5.19 2.20 -0.67
C ASP A 6 -5.43 3.55 -1.36
N GLN A 7 -4.65 4.56 -0.99
CA GLN A 7 -4.75 5.92 -1.51
C GLN A 7 -6.13 6.60 -1.34
N PHE A 8 -6.97 6.11 -0.44
CA PHE A 8 -8.33 6.64 -0.25
C PHE A 8 -8.36 7.81 0.72
N ARG A 9 -8.50 9.02 0.17
CA ARG A 9 -8.56 10.25 0.95
C ARG A 9 -10.00 10.51 1.42
N PHE A 10 -10.14 11.04 2.62
CA PHE A 10 -11.44 11.20 3.28
C PHE A 10 -12.43 12.07 2.48
N ASP A 11 -11.95 13.09 1.79
CA ASP A 11 -12.76 13.99 0.96
C ASP A 11 -13.51 13.29 -0.19
N TYR A 12 -13.07 12.09 -0.60
CA TYR A 12 -13.80 11.31 -1.59
C TYR A 12 -15.15 10.83 -1.05
N LEU A 13 -15.29 10.65 0.26
CA LEU A 13 -16.56 10.26 0.87
C LEU A 13 -17.60 11.38 0.76
N GLU A 14 -17.18 12.64 0.91
CA GLU A 14 -18.04 13.81 0.79
C GLU A 14 -18.29 14.17 -0.68
N ARG A 15 -17.24 14.17 -1.50
CA ARG A 15 -17.32 14.62 -2.89
C ARG A 15 -18.20 13.73 -3.78
N PHE A 16 -18.23 12.43 -3.52
CA PHE A 16 -18.95 11.46 -4.33
C PHE A 16 -20.11 10.82 -3.55
N GLU A 17 -20.56 11.47 -2.47
CA GLU A 17 -21.60 10.94 -1.60
C GLU A 17 -22.88 10.61 -2.39
N ASP A 18 -23.28 11.50 -3.30
CA ASP A 18 -24.44 11.34 -4.18
C ASP A 18 -24.39 10.06 -5.03
N GLN A 19 -23.19 9.64 -5.44
CA GLN A 19 -22.96 8.45 -6.26
C GLN A 19 -22.96 7.13 -5.46
N PHE A 20 -22.92 7.18 -4.13
CA PHE A 20 -22.92 5.97 -3.31
C PHE A 20 -24.33 5.44 -3.04
N GLY A 21 -24.51 4.13 -3.20
CA GLY A 21 -25.75 3.43 -2.83
C GLY A 21 -25.93 3.29 -1.32
N PRO A 22 -27.16 3.02 -0.85
CA PRO A 22 -27.50 2.99 0.59
C PRO A 22 -26.81 1.88 1.38
N GLY A 23 -26.38 0.79 0.73
CA GLY A 23 -25.74 -0.37 1.38
C GLY A 23 -24.22 -0.30 1.54
N GLY A 24 -23.57 0.73 1.00
CA GLY A 24 -22.10 0.86 0.96
C GLY A 24 -21.56 1.89 1.96
N PHE A 25 -20.74 2.84 1.49
CA PHE A 25 -20.14 3.88 2.31
C PHE A 25 -21.15 4.71 3.11
N LYS A 26 -22.34 4.98 2.55
CA LYS A 26 -23.44 5.68 3.25
C LYS A 26 -23.87 4.98 4.54
N ARG A 27 -23.85 3.65 4.58
CA ARG A 27 -24.17 2.90 5.80
C ARG A 27 -23.12 3.16 6.89
N PHE A 28 -21.84 3.20 6.53
CA PHE A 28 -20.77 3.48 7.48
C PHE A 28 -20.79 4.94 7.97
N LEU A 29 -21.13 5.89 7.11
CA LEU A 29 -21.26 7.31 7.47
C LEU A 29 -22.45 7.57 8.39
N ASN A 30 -23.61 6.96 8.13
CA ASN A 30 -24.84 7.24 8.86
C ASN A 30 -25.05 6.38 10.11
N SER A 31 -24.50 5.17 10.15
CA SER A 31 -24.74 4.21 11.24
C SER A 31 -23.47 3.74 11.93
N GLY A 32 -22.30 4.24 11.52
CA GLY A 32 -21.01 3.94 12.12
C GLY A 32 -20.46 5.10 12.94
N SER A 33 -19.20 4.96 13.38
CA SER A 33 -18.44 6.04 14.01
C SER A 33 -17.41 6.56 13.01
N VAL A 34 -17.49 7.84 12.68
CA VAL A 34 -16.64 8.49 11.68
C VAL A 34 -15.60 9.37 12.37
N PHE A 35 -14.33 9.05 12.16
CA PHE A 35 -13.20 9.83 12.66
C PHE A 35 -12.66 10.73 11.55
N ALA A 36 -13.25 11.91 11.36
CA ALA A 36 -12.90 12.82 10.26
C ALA A 36 -11.49 13.45 10.39
N ASN A 37 -10.95 13.51 11.61
CA ASN A 37 -9.60 14.04 11.88
C ASN A 37 -8.60 12.93 12.28
N ALA A 38 -8.58 11.84 11.51
CA ALA A 38 -7.60 10.78 11.67
C ALA A 38 -6.39 11.03 10.75
N ASN A 39 -5.17 11.04 11.32
CA ASN A 39 -3.93 11.31 10.59
C ASN A 39 -2.91 10.20 10.82
N TYR A 40 -2.05 9.94 9.84
CA TYR A 40 -0.91 9.04 10.01
C TYR A 40 0.12 9.69 10.94
N LEU A 41 0.39 9.05 12.08
CA LEU A 41 1.40 9.48 13.06
C LEU A 41 2.82 9.04 12.68
N HIS A 42 3.07 8.73 11.41
CA HIS A 42 4.36 8.29 10.92
C HIS A 42 4.67 8.84 9.54
N THR A 43 5.96 8.90 9.27
CA THR A 43 6.53 9.14 7.94
C THR A 43 7.51 7.99 7.65
N PRO A 44 7.62 7.50 6.41
CA PRO A 44 6.88 7.86 5.19
C PRO A 44 5.49 7.17 5.08
N THR A 45 4.55 7.80 4.37
CA THR A 45 3.19 7.25 4.12
C THR A 45 3.18 6.28 2.91
N TYR A 46 4.02 5.25 2.96
CA TYR A 46 4.01 4.18 1.96
C TYR A 46 2.97 3.10 2.30
N THR A 47 2.53 2.38 1.27
CA THR A 47 1.54 1.29 1.40
C THR A 47 1.95 0.29 2.48
N ALA A 48 3.16 -0.27 2.43
CA ALA A 48 3.62 -1.26 3.41
C ALA A 48 3.64 -0.72 4.85
N CYS A 49 4.15 0.50 5.05
CA CYS A 49 4.19 1.17 6.35
C CYS A 49 2.79 1.39 6.94
N GLY A 50 1.87 1.90 6.12
CA GLY A 50 0.50 2.19 6.53
C GLY A 50 -0.27 0.93 6.91
N HIS A 51 -0.13 -0.14 6.12
CA HIS A 51 -0.77 -1.42 6.42
C HIS A 51 -0.19 -2.08 7.68
N ALA A 52 1.14 -2.06 7.83
CA ALA A 52 1.79 -2.57 9.04
C ALA A 52 1.31 -1.81 10.28
N ALA A 53 1.31 -0.47 10.24
CA ALA A 53 0.88 0.35 11.36
C ALA A 53 -0.61 0.18 11.70
N PHE A 54 -1.48 0.03 10.69
CA PHE A 54 -2.90 -0.22 10.90
C PHE A 54 -3.17 -1.54 11.61
N MET A 55 -2.46 -2.60 11.23
CA MET A 55 -2.67 -3.93 11.79
C MET A 55 -1.94 -4.16 13.12
N SER A 56 -0.77 -3.56 13.31
CA SER A 56 0.02 -3.72 14.54
C SER A 56 -0.31 -2.69 15.63
N GLY A 57 -0.94 -1.57 15.28
CA GLY A 57 -1.15 -0.44 16.20
C GLY A 57 0.13 0.29 16.59
N THR A 58 1.25 0.03 15.90
CA THR A 58 2.57 0.59 16.23
C THR A 58 3.18 1.31 15.03
N THR A 59 4.06 2.29 15.29
CA THR A 59 4.72 3.07 14.25
C THR A 59 5.77 2.23 13.50
N PRO A 60 6.18 2.64 12.28
CA PRO A 60 7.31 2.06 11.54
C PRO A 60 8.59 1.90 12.37
N SER A 61 8.85 2.81 13.30
CA SER A 61 9.99 2.74 14.22
C SER A 61 9.93 1.55 15.19
N MET A 62 8.73 1.05 15.48
CA MET A 62 8.48 -0.07 16.41
C MET A 62 8.25 -1.38 15.65
N ASN A 63 7.53 -1.36 14.52
CA ASN A 63 7.22 -2.57 13.74
C ASN A 63 8.31 -2.93 12.70
N GLY A 64 9.23 -2.01 12.39
CA GLY A 64 10.36 -2.25 11.48
C GLY A 64 10.04 -2.09 9.99
N ILE A 65 8.78 -1.85 9.59
CA ILE A 65 8.39 -1.68 8.19
C ILE A 65 8.47 -0.19 7.81
N ILE A 66 9.64 0.22 7.32
CA ILE A 66 9.98 1.63 7.01
C ILE A 66 9.72 2.05 5.56
N GLY A 67 9.39 1.10 4.68
CA GLY A 67 9.03 1.37 3.29
C GLY A 67 8.52 0.13 2.57
N ASN A 68 8.12 0.30 1.32
CA ASN A 68 7.84 -0.84 0.42
C ASN A 68 9.13 -1.60 0.10
N ASP A 69 10.25 -0.88 0.04
CA ASP A 69 11.59 -1.42 -0.11
C ASP A 69 12.59 -0.46 0.56
N TRP A 70 13.71 -1.00 1.01
CA TRP A 70 14.81 -0.22 1.60
C TRP A 70 16.16 -0.87 1.32
N PHE A 71 17.22 -0.08 1.47
CA PHE A 71 18.59 -0.58 1.34
C PHE A 71 19.03 -1.24 2.65
N ASP A 72 19.34 -2.53 2.57
CA ASP A 72 19.96 -3.25 3.68
C ASP A 72 21.49 -3.17 3.57
N ARG A 73 22.12 -2.66 4.64
CA ARG A 73 23.56 -2.43 4.69
C ARG A 73 24.35 -3.71 4.87
N GLU A 74 23.77 -4.72 5.51
CA GLU A 74 24.46 -6.00 5.77
C GLU A 74 24.58 -6.82 4.49
N SER A 75 23.49 -6.94 3.72
CA SER A 75 23.48 -7.64 2.44
C SER A 75 23.98 -6.80 1.26
N GLY A 76 24.07 -5.47 1.42
CA GLY A 76 24.44 -4.54 0.36
C GLY A 76 23.41 -4.46 -0.79
N LYS A 77 22.16 -4.86 -0.54
CA LYS A 77 21.10 -4.98 -1.54
C LYS A 77 19.87 -4.17 -1.12
N ARG A 78 19.04 -3.81 -2.11
CA ARG A 78 17.68 -3.34 -1.83
C ARG A 78 16.80 -4.56 -1.55
N ILE A 79 16.12 -4.54 -0.41
CA ILE A 79 15.17 -5.56 0.02
C ILE A 79 13.76 -4.99 0.05
N THR A 80 12.77 -5.83 -0.22
CA THR A 80 11.35 -5.45 -0.26
C THR A 80 10.71 -5.82 1.08
N SER A 81 9.65 -5.14 1.48
CA SER A 81 8.94 -5.37 2.76
C SER A 81 8.39 -6.79 2.96
N VAL A 82 8.32 -7.58 1.89
CA VAL A 82 7.81 -8.96 1.89
C VAL A 82 8.84 -9.97 1.37
N SER A 83 10.11 -9.58 1.22
CA SER A 83 11.14 -10.50 0.72
C SER A 83 11.47 -11.59 1.74
N ASP A 84 11.43 -12.84 1.31
CA ASP A 84 11.84 -14.00 2.11
C ASP A 84 12.63 -14.96 1.21
N SER A 85 13.90 -15.19 1.56
CA SER A 85 14.80 -16.08 0.80
C SER A 85 14.62 -17.57 1.12
N THR A 86 13.85 -17.90 2.16
CA THR A 86 13.64 -19.29 2.59
C THR A 86 12.55 -20.00 1.80
N VAL A 87 11.72 -19.24 1.09
CA VAL A 87 10.59 -19.75 0.32
C VAL A 87 10.85 -19.70 -1.19
N LYS A 88 10.33 -20.70 -1.90
CA LYS A 88 10.35 -20.72 -3.36
C LYS A 88 9.13 -20.00 -3.91
N LEU A 89 9.37 -19.00 -4.75
CA LEU A 89 8.30 -18.33 -5.49
C LEU A 89 7.67 -19.29 -6.51
N LEU A 90 6.36 -19.50 -6.44
CA LEU A 90 5.61 -20.27 -7.43
C LEU A 90 4.94 -19.31 -8.43
N GLY A 91 5.11 -19.56 -9.73
CA GLY A 91 4.47 -18.79 -10.79
C GLY A 91 5.14 -17.45 -11.17
N GLY A 92 6.29 -17.12 -10.58
CA GLY A 92 7.13 -15.99 -11.00
C GLY A 92 8.24 -16.39 -11.96
N ARG A 93 8.80 -15.42 -12.72
CA ARG A 93 10.00 -15.65 -13.54
C ARG A 93 11.22 -15.83 -12.63
N GLU A 94 11.98 -16.90 -12.84
CA GLU A 94 13.22 -17.15 -12.09
C GLU A 94 14.19 -15.97 -12.24
N GLY A 95 14.74 -15.51 -11.11
CA GLY A 95 15.69 -14.39 -11.07
C GLY A 95 15.08 -12.98 -11.03
N GLN A 96 13.75 -12.82 -10.98
CA GLN A 96 13.12 -11.54 -10.67
C GLN A 96 12.67 -11.50 -9.21
N PRO A 97 13.30 -10.69 -8.33
CA PRO A 97 12.91 -10.57 -6.94
C PRO A 97 11.57 -9.82 -6.75
N GLU A 98 10.92 -9.37 -7.83
CA GLU A 98 9.74 -8.52 -7.76
C GLU A 98 8.87 -8.59 -9.03
N CYS A 99 7.57 -8.32 -8.85
CA CYS A 99 6.71 -7.84 -9.92
C CYS A 99 7.08 -6.38 -10.21
N ARG A 100 8.00 -6.13 -11.14
CA ARG A 100 8.28 -4.76 -11.60
C ARG A 100 6.98 -4.19 -12.17
N ARG A 101 6.56 -3.00 -11.68
CA ARG A 101 5.62 -2.15 -12.42
C ARG A 101 6.15 -2.04 -13.84
N ALA A 102 5.41 -2.59 -14.80
CA ALA A 102 5.71 -2.45 -16.21
C ALA A 102 5.76 -0.94 -16.50
N GLY A 103 6.96 -0.40 -16.63
CA GLY A 103 7.15 0.92 -17.20
C GLY A 103 6.57 0.85 -18.60
N SER A 104 5.51 1.61 -18.86
CA SER A 104 4.92 1.84 -20.17
C SER A 104 5.89 2.66 -21.04
N SER A 105 7.06 2.12 -21.34
CA SER A 105 7.88 2.59 -22.46
C SER A 105 7.32 1.90 -23.71
N VAL A 106 6.25 2.47 -24.26
CA VAL A 106 5.87 2.23 -25.66
C VAL A 106 7.03 2.78 -26.49
N ARG A 107 7.99 1.91 -26.84
CA ARG A 107 8.97 2.22 -27.87
C ARG A 107 8.19 2.38 -29.16
N ARG A 108 7.96 3.64 -29.58
CA ARG A 108 7.51 3.94 -30.94
C ARG A 108 8.62 3.47 -31.87
N SER A 109 8.40 2.31 -32.50
CA SER A 109 9.17 1.90 -33.67
C SER A 109 8.85 2.88 -34.78
N ALA A 110 9.80 3.76 -35.11
CA ALA A 110 9.73 4.57 -36.32
C ALA A 110 9.93 3.63 -37.51
N MET A 111 8.88 3.51 -38.31
CA MET A 111 8.84 2.81 -39.59
C MET A 111 9.82 3.51 -40.55
N ARG A 112 10.77 2.75 -41.09
CA ARG A 112 11.42 3.02 -42.37
C ARG A 112 10.78 2.13 -43.41
#